data_AF-A0A356L1I0-F1
#
_entry.id   AF-A0A356L1I0-F1
#
_cell.length_a   1.000
_cell.length_b   1.000
_cell.length_c   1.000
_cell.angle_alpha   90.00
_cell.angle_beta   90.00
_cell.angle_gamma   90.00
#
_symmetry.space_group_name_H-M   'P 1'
#
loop_
_entity.id
_entity.type
_entity.pdbx_description
1 polymer ?
#
loop_
_entity_poly.entity_id
_entity_poly.type
_entity_poly.pdbx_seq_one_letter_code
_entity_poly.pdbx_strand_id
1 'polypeptide(L)'
;MKYLIMCEGPNELEIIRMLLEHDRLIFTEDDLLNLVPYHARQIASNPTVKAALNLYYGNVYVMRIGDKLNEELKIPKEYKGKIKDIKKYCTKPELEMLLIISEGLQADFEKEKSRKSPKSFSKENVVYNKKRYDNSTAFYRDYYGERIDLLVSTIKRYKQLKGKHQKDELYLADLLK
;
A
#
# COMPACT_ATOMS: atom_id res chain seq x y z
N MET A 1 19.65 11.14 -0.38
CA MET A 1 18.19 11.26 -0.54
C MET A 1 17.56 10.04 0.09
N LYS A 2 16.40 10.15 0.73
CA LYS A 2 15.66 9.02 1.31
C LYS A 2 14.17 9.07 0.97
N TYR A 3 13.50 7.92 0.95
CA TYR A 3 12.06 7.81 0.78
C TYR A 3 11.32 7.74 2.12
N LEU A 4 10.33 8.60 2.31
CA LEU A 4 9.38 8.50 3.41
C LEU A 4 8.12 7.80 2.89
N ILE A 5 7.95 6.52 3.22
CA ILE A 5 6.76 5.75 2.85
C ILE A 5 5.69 5.93 3.91
N MET A 6 4.52 6.42 3.52
CA MET A 6 3.38 6.69 4.40
C MET A 6 2.14 5.93 3.91
N CYS A 7 1.75 4.91 4.65
CA CYS A 7 0.59 4.06 4.36
C CYS A 7 -0.65 4.54 5.13
N GLU A 8 -1.79 4.66 4.45
CA GLU A 8 -3.07 5.12 5.04
C GLU A 8 -3.65 4.15 6.08
N GLY A 9 -3.38 2.87 5.92
CA GLY A 9 -3.89 1.76 6.72
C GLY A 9 -2.80 0.76 7.12
N PRO A 10 -3.09 -0.11 8.11
CA PRO A 10 -2.14 -1.13 8.55
C PRO A 10 -1.97 -2.27 7.53
N ASN A 11 -2.99 -2.54 6.71
CA ASN A 11 -2.90 -3.61 5.70
C ASN A 11 -1.99 -3.20 4.54
N GLU A 12 -2.06 -1.95 4.07
CA GLU A 12 -1.13 -1.43 3.07
C GLU A 12 0.31 -1.42 3.61
N LEU A 13 0.49 -1.05 4.88
CA LEU A 13 1.80 -1.11 5.53
C LEU A 13 2.38 -2.52 5.49
N GLU A 14 1.58 -3.54 5.80
CA GLU A 14 2.03 -4.93 5.81
C GLU A 14 2.36 -5.46 4.42
N ILE A 15 1.57 -5.09 3.40
CA ILE A 15 1.89 -5.41 2.00
C ILE A 15 3.25 -4.82 1.61
N ILE A 16 3.51 -3.55 1.97
CA ILE A 16 4.79 -2.90 1.66
C ILE A 16 5.95 -3.55 2.41
N ARG A 17 5.75 -3.91 3.68
CA ARG A 17 6.76 -4.65 4.46
C ARG A 17 7.09 -5.99 3.81
N MET A 18 6.09 -6.80 3.47
CA MET A 18 6.32 -8.07 2.79
C MET A 18 7.06 -7.91 1.46
N LEU A 19 6.72 -6.88 0.67
CA LEU A 19 7.41 -6.59 -0.59
C LEU A 19 8.86 -6.11 -0.39
N LEU A 20 9.14 -5.36 0.69
CA LEU A 20 10.50 -4.95 1.08
C LEU A 20 11.34 -6.16 1.52
N GLU A 21 10.80 -6.96 2.44
CA GLU A 21 11.46 -8.14 3.01
C GLU A 21 11.89 -9.14 1.92
N HIS A 22 11.12 -9.23 0.83
CA HIS A 22 11.38 -10.12 -0.30
C HIS A 22 12.05 -9.42 -1.50
N ASP A 23 12.56 -8.20 -1.31
CA ASP A 23 13.28 -7.45 -2.34
C ASP A 23 12.49 -7.29 -3.66
N ARG A 24 11.18 -7.06 -3.55
CA ARG A 24 10.24 -6.93 -4.68
C ARG A 24 9.96 -5.49 -5.12
N LEU A 25 10.47 -4.50 -4.39
CA LEU A 25 10.29 -3.08 -4.71
C LEU A 25 11.49 -2.49 -5.46
N ILE A 26 11.28 -1.41 -6.22
CA ILE A 26 12.35 -0.66 -6.92
C ILE A 26 13.31 0.08 -5.99
N PHE A 27 13.12 -0.06 -4.67
CA PHE A 27 13.94 0.50 -3.60
C PHE A 27 14.03 -0.53 -2.47
N THR A 28 15.03 -0.35 -1.60
CA THR A 28 15.32 -1.22 -0.47
C THR A 28 15.07 -0.50 0.85
N GLU A 29 15.17 -1.21 1.99
CA GLU A 29 15.08 -0.60 3.32
C GLU A 29 16.12 0.52 3.50
N ASP A 30 17.33 0.33 2.97
CA ASP A 30 18.38 1.34 3.00
C ASP A 30 17.97 2.64 2.31
N ASP A 31 17.07 2.61 1.34
CA ASP A 31 16.60 3.84 0.70
C ASP A 31 15.56 4.59 1.55
N LEU A 32 15.00 3.95 2.58
CA LEU A 32 13.94 4.50 3.41
C LEU A 32 14.45 5.44 4.50
N LEU A 33 13.63 6.44 4.82
CA LEU A 33 13.84 7.28 5.98
C LEU A 33 13.70 6.41 7.23
N ASN A 34 14.78 6.30 8.01
CA ASN A 34 14.87 5.44 9.20
C ASN A 34 14.61 3.95 8.91
N LEU A 35 14.90 3.50 7.68
CA LEU A 35 14.87 2.09 7.27
C LEU A 35 13.48 1.42 7.31
N VAL A 36 12.39 2.18 7.51
CA VAL A 36 11.06 1.60 7.70
C VAL A 36 9.96 2.37 6.98
N PRO A 37 8.88 1.68 6.54
CA PRO A 37 7.63 2.33 6.16
C PRO A 37 6.78 2.67 7.40
N TYR A 38 5.94 3.70 7.28
CA TYR A 38 5.12 4.21 8.38
C TYR A 38 3.61 4.05 8.11
N HIS A 39 2.85 3.70 9.15
CA HIS A 39 1.41 3.93 9.16
C HIS A 39 1.12 5.38 9.57
N ALA A 40 0.87 6.25 8.58
CA ALA A 40 0.68 7.67 8.81
C ALA A 40 -0.10 8.33 7.67
N ARG A 41 -1.11 9.14 7.99
CA ARG A 41 -1.84 9.96 7.01
C ARG A 41 -1.30 11.37 6.88
N GLN A 42 -0.81 11.94 7.98
CA GLN A 42 -0.24 13.29 8.05
C GLN A 42 1.09 13.25 8.80
N ILE A 43 2.03 14.12 8.40
CA ILE A 43 3.33 14.24 9.08
C ILE A 43 3.16 14.88 10.46
N ALA A 44 2.32 15.92 10.54
CA ALA A 44 2.16 16.73 11.75
C ALA A 44 1.66 15.93 12.97
N SER A 45 0.82 14.91 12.73
CA SER A 45 0.21 14.11 13.79
C SER A 45 0.95 12.81 14.11
N ASN A 46 2.07 12.51 13.44
CA ASN A 46 2.83 11.29 13.67
C ASN A 46 4.21 11.60 14.28
N PRO A 47 4.40 11.41 15.61
CA PRO A 47 5.65 11.69 16.30
C PRO A 47 6.86 10.93 15.75
N THR A 48 6.66 9.67 15.33
CA THR A 48 7.75 8.82 14.82
C THR A 48 8.25 9.32 13.46
N VAL A 49 7.33 9.75 12.58
CA VAL A 49 7.71 10.38 11.30
C VAL A 49 8.44 11.70 11.55
N LYS A 50 7.97 12.53 12.50
CA LYS A 50 8.67 13.77 12.87
C LYS A 50 10.08 13.51 13.40
N ALA A 51 10.24 12.53 14.30
CA ALA A 51 11.54 12.15 14.84
C ALA A 51 12.50 11.73 13.73
N ALA A 52 12.05 10.86 12.81
CA ALA A 52 12.85 10.43 11.67
C ALA A 52 13.23 11.59 10.73
N LEU A 53 12.29 12.50 10.47
CA LEU A 53 12.56 13.71 9.68
C LEU A 53 13.55 14.65 10.37
N ASN A 54 13.53 14.75 11.70
CA ASN A 54 14.46 15.60 12.46
C ASN A 54 15.88 15.03 12.47
N LEU A 55 16.03 13.71 12.52
CA LEU A 55 17.32 13.03 12.58
C LEU A 55 18.06 13.00 11.23
N TYR A 56 17.33 13.06 10.12
CA TYR A 56 17.93 13.02 8.78
C TYR A 56 18.16 14.42 8.22
N TYR A 57 19.38 14.81 7.84
CA TYR A 57 19.66 16.16 7.32
C TYR A 57 19.47 16.34 5.81
N GLY A 58 19.32 15.24 5.05
CA GLY A 58 19.22 15.29 3.59
C GLY A 58 17.80 15.51 3.05
N ASN A 59 17.67 15.49 1.72
CA ASN A 59 16.39 15.61 1.00
C ASN A 59 15.54 14.34 1.11
N VAL A 60 14.23 14.52 1.28
CA VAL A 60 13.24 13.45 1.44
C VAL A 60 12.19 13.50 0.33
N TYR A 61 11.86 12.35 -0.21
CA TYR A 61 10.77 12.16 -1.18
C TYR A 61 9.67 11.35 -0.49
N VAL A 62 8.43 11.86 -0.50
CA VAL A 62 7.32 11.19 0.18
C VAL A 62 6.57 10.30 -0.82
N MET A 63 6.36 9.05 -0.45
CA MET A 63 5.49 8.12 -1.18
C MET A 63 4.28 7.80 -0.30
N ARG A 64 3.11 8.27 -0.70
CA ARG A 64 1.85 7.98 0.00
C ARG A 64 1.14 6.81 -0.65
N ILE A 65 0.72 5.86 0.17
CA ILE A 65 0.12 4.60 -0.29
C ILE A 65 -1.22 4.42 0.40
N GLY A 66 -2.29 4.26 -0.36
CA GLY A 66 -3.63 4.09 0.19
C GLY A 66 -4.74 4.11 -0.83
N ASP A 67 -5.95 3.82 -0.37
CA ASP A 67 -7.14 3.75 -1.20
C ASP A 67 -7.64 5.16 -1.55
N LYS A 68 -7.90 6.01 -0.55
CA LYS A 68 -8.66 7.23 -0.81
C LYS A 68 -7.78 8.37 -1.25
N LEU A 69 -6.56 8.56 -0.71
CA LEU A 69 -5.55 9.60 -1.04
C LEU A 69 -6.08 11.00 -1.44
N ASN A 70 -7.33 11.31 -1.10
CA ASN A 70 -8.06 12.54 -1.41
C ASN A 70 -7.63 13.66 -0.48
N GLU A 71 -7.17 13.31 0.72
CA GLU A 71 -6.64 14.27 1.67
C GLU A 71 -5.24 14.71 1.22
N GLU A 72 -5.06 16.01 1.02
CA GLU A 72 -3.75 16.60 0.74
C GLU A 72 -2.81 16.41 1.94
N LEU A 73 -1.55 16.06 1.66
CA LEU A 73 -0.53 15.96 2.72
C LEU A 73 -0.07 17.37 3.09
N LYS A 74 -0.36 17.80 4.31
CA LYS A 74 0.12 19.10 4.80
C LYS A 74 1.57 18.95 5.26
N ILE A 75 2.50 19.60 4.56
CA ILE A 75 3.90 19.67 4.97
C ILE A 75 4.07 20.78 6.04
N PRO A 76 4.47 20.44 7.28
CA PRO A 76 4.82 21.43 8.31
C PRO A 76 5.92 22.38 7.83
N LYS A 77 5.88 23.64 8.29
CA LYS A 77 6.83 24.70 7.86
C LYS A 77 8.29 24.29 8.02
N GLU A 78 8.62 23.61 9.12
CA GLU A 78 9.98 23.11 9.43
C GLU A 78 10.51 22.08 8.41
N TYR A 79 9.64 21.42 7.64
CA TYR A 79 10.03 20.39 6.67
C TYR A 79 9.91 20.82 5.20
N LYS A 80 9.40 22.03 4.91
CA LYS A 80 9.22 22.53 3.54
C LYS A 80 10.51 22.54 2.70
N GLY A 81 11.65 22.85 3.33
CA GLY A 81 12.95 22.83 2.64
C GLY A 81 13.49 21.43 2.38
N LYS A 82 13.05 20.44 3.17
CA LYS A 82 13.56 19.06 3.17
C LYS A 82 12.76 18.13 2.24
N ILE A 83 11.44 18.27 2.22
CA ILE A 83 10.57 17.45 1.38
C ILE A 83 10.57 18.04 -0.03
N LYS A 84 11.06 17.27 -1.01
CA LYS A 84 11.25 17.74 -2.39
C LYS A 84 10.16 17.28 -3.35
N ASP A 85 9.50 16.17 -3.06
CA ASP A 85 8.45 15.60 -3.92
C ASP A 85 7.47 14.76 -3.07
N ILE A 86 6.23 14.66 -3.56
CA ILE A 86 5.19 13.81 -2.98
C ILE A 86 4.53 13.04 -4.13
N LYS A 87 4.62 11.71 -4.09
CA LYS A 87 3.91 10.81 -5.02
C LYS A 87 2.82 10.03 -4.31
N LYS A 88 1.73 9.79 -5.03
CA LYS A 88 0.55 9.04 -4.56
C LYS A 88 0.47 7.71 -5.31
N TYR A 89 0.38 6.61 -4.56
CA TYR A 89 0.23 5.25 -5.06
C TYR A 89 -1.08 4.66 -4.56
N CYS A 90 -2.02 4.47 -5.47
CA CYS A 90 -3.37 4.06 -5.14
C CYS A 90 -3.51 2.54 -5.05
N THR A 91 -4.26 2.10 -4.04
CA THR A 91 -4.75 0.73 -3.87
C THR A 91 -6.25 0.60 -4.21
N LYS A 92 -6.86 1.66 -4.76
CA LYS A 92 -8.27 1.74 -5.20
C LYS A 92 -8.67 0.53 -6.02
N PRO A 93 -9.90 -0.01 -5.91
CA PRO A 93 -10.97 0.48 -5.05
C PRO A 93 -10.79 0.06 -3.59
N GLU A 94 -10.11 -1.06 -3.32
CA GLU A 94 -9.77 -1.57 -1.99
C GLU A 94 -8.64 -2.59 -2.14
N LEU A 95 -7.80 -2.76 -1.12
CA LEU A 95 -6.71 -3.74 -1.11
C LEU A 95 -7.22 -5.18 -1.24
N GLU A 96 -8.44 -5.44 -0.77
CA GLU A 96 -9.15 -6.71 -0.88
C GLU A 96 -9.36 -7.20 -2.32
N MET A 97 -9.30 -6.31 -3.31
CA MET A 97 -9.29 -6.73 -4.72
C MET A 97 -8.11 -7.65 -5.04
N LEU A 98 -6.98 -7.51 -4.34
CA LEU A 98 -5.85 -8.42 -4.50
C LEU A 98 -6.23 -9.84 -4.06
N LEU A 99 -6.99 -10.00 -2.97
CA LEU A 99 -7.46 -11.31 -2.51
C LEU A 99 -8.43 -11.93 -3.52
N ILE A 100 -9.40 -11.14 -4.00
CA ILE A 100 -10.38 -11.59 -5.00
C ILE A 100 -9.70 -12.07 -6.28
N ILE A 101 -8.67 -11.35 -6.74
CA ILE A 101 -7.90 -11.73 -7.93
C ILE A 101 -7.06 -12.97 -7.68
N SER A 102 -6.39 -13.05 -6.53
CA SER A 102 -5.55 -14.20 -6.17
C SER A 102 -6.35 -15.50 -6.06
N GLU A 103 -7.61 -15.42 -5.62
CA GLU A 103 -8.54 -16.56 -5.56
C GLU A 103 -9.27 -16.83 -6.88
N GLY A 104 -9.04 -16.02 -7.93
CA GLY A 104 -9.75 -16.17 -9.21
C GLY A 104 -11.25 -15.83 -9.15
N LEU A 105 -11.72 -15.21 -8.07
CA LEU A 105 -13.14 -14.92 -7.81
C LEU A 105 -13.68 -13.66 -8.51
N GLN A 106 -12.96 -13.17 -9.50
CA GLN A 106 -13.25 -11.90 -10.16
C GLN A 106 -14.62 -11.91 -10.87
N ALA A 107 -14.94 -13.01 -11.55
CA ALA A 107 -16.20 -13.15 -12.28
C ALA A 107 -17.39 -13.21 -11.33
N ASP A 108 -17.22 -13.80 -10.14
CA ASP A 108 -18.28 -13.87 -9.14
C ASP A 108 -18.46 -12.54 -8.43
N PHE A 109 -17.35 -11.85 -8.10
CA PHE A 109 -17.41 -10.49 -7.59
C PHE A 109 -18.09 -9.54 -8.59
N GLU A 110 -17.81 -9.66 -9.89
CA GLU A 110 -18.42 -8.83 -10.93
C GLU A 110 -19.96 -8.96 -10.97
N LYS A 111 -20.50 -10.15 -10.70
CA LYS A 111 -21.96 -10.40 -10.61
C LYS A 111 -22.57 -9.73 -9.37
N GLU A 112 -21.79 -9.55 -8.30
CA GLU A 112 -22.24 -9.04 -7.01
C GLU A 112 -21.80 -7.60 -6.70
N LYS A 113 -20.98 -6.98 -7.57
CA LYS A 113 -20.34 -5.67 -7.33
C LYS A 113 -21.30 -4.52 -7.06
N SER A 114 -22.55 -4.64 -7.51
CA SER A 114 -23.61 -3.65 -7.28
C SER A 114 -24.21 -3.73 -5.88
N ARG A 115 -23.97 -4.85 -5.17
CA ARG A 115 -24.53 -5.16 -3.85
C ARG A 115 -23.47 -5.30 -2.77
N LYS A 116 -22.24 -5.68 -3.14
CA LYS A 116 -21.15 -5.98 -2.22
C LYS A 116 -19.91 -5.16 -2.55
N SER A 117 -19.23 -4.67 -1.51
CA SER A 117 -17.89 -4.11 -1.66
C SER A 117 -16.85 -5.24 -1.75
N PRO A 118 -15.63 -4.98 -2.26
CA PRO A 118 -14.56 -5.97 -2.25
C PRO A 118 -14.32 -6.57 -0.86
N LYS A 119 -14.37 -5.74 0.18
CA LYS A 119 -14.26 -6.16 1.58
C LYS A 119 -15.38 -7.08 2.04
N SER A 120 -16.65 -6.76 1.80
CA SER A 120 -17.75 -7.64 2.21
C SER A 120 -17.71 -8.96 1.45
N PHE A 121 -17.46 -8.91 0.14
CA PHE A 121 -17.31 -10.09 -0.70
C PHE A 121 -16.14 -10.97 -0.23
N SER A 122 -14.99 -10.38 0.11
CA SER A 122 -13.81 -11.13 0.57
C SER A 122 -14.07 -11.85 1.89
N LYS A 123 -14.79 -11.22 2.84
CA LYS A 123 -15.16 -11.88 4.11
C LYS A 123 -16.03 -13.11 3.89
N GLU A 124 -16.87 -13.11 2.86
CA GLU A 124 -17.78 -14.21 2.56
C GLU A 124 -17.14 -15.32 1.73
N ASN A 125 -16.14 -15.02 0.91
CA ASN A 125 -15.65 -15.97 -0.11
C ASN A 125 -14.18 -16.34 0.02
N VAL A 126 -13.35 -15.54 0.72
CA VAL A 126 -11.91 -15.80 0.86
C VAL A 126 -11.64 -16.60 2.14
N VAL A 127 -11.10 -17.80 1.96
CA VAL A 127 -10.67 -18.68 3.05
C VAL A 127 -9.27 -19.21 2.73
N TYR A 128 -8.36 -19.10 3.68
CA TYR A 128 -6.99 -19.59 3.56
C TYR A 128 -6.58 -20.30 4.84
N ASN A 129 -5.97 -21.49 4.73
CA ASN A 129 -5.59 -22.32 5.88
C ASN A 129 -6.71 -22.50 6.93
N LYS A 130 -7.93 -22.79 6.46
CA LYS A 130 -9.15 -22.94 7.29
C LYS A 130 -9.57 -21.66 8.04
N LYS A 131 -8.90 -20.53 7.82
CA LYS A 131 -9.26 -19.22 8.35
C LYS A 131 -9.95 -18.39 7.28
N ARG A 132 -11.11 -17.85 7.61
CA ARG A 132 -11.85 -16.92 6.75
C ARG A 132 -11.24 -15.52 6.85
N TYR A 133 -11.27 -14.75 5.76
CA TYR A 133 -10.83 -13.36 5.78
C TYR A 133 -11.57 -12.56 6.85
N ASP A 134 -10.82 -11.93 7.75
CA ASP A 134 -11.32 -11.24 8.94
C ASP A 134 -10.97 -9.73 8.93
N ASN A 135 -10.40 -9.21 7.84
CA ASN A 135 -9.90 -7.84 7.73
C ASN A 135 -8.71 -7.54 8.66
N SER A 136 -8.05 -8.57 9.21
CA SER A 136 -6.83 -8.39 9.98
C SER A 136 -5.59 -8.27 9.08
N THR A 137 -4.61 -7.53 9.55
CA THR A 137 -3.28 -7.44 8.94
C THR A 137 -2.58 -8.80 8.96
N ALA A 138 -2.76 -9.56 10.04
CA ALA A 138 -2.23 -10.92 10.16
C ALA A 138 -2.71 -11.83 9.03
N PHE A 139 -3.96 -11.71 8.59
CA PHE A 139 -4.45 -12.49 7.45
C PHE A 139 -3.64 -12.24 6.18
N TYR A 140 -3.28 -11.00 5.87
CA TYR A 140 -2.45 -10.69 4.69
C TYR A 140 -1.06 -11.32 4.80
N ARG A 141 -0.45 -11.30 6.00
CA ARG A 141 0.85 -11.93 6.25
C ARG A 141 0.78 -13.44 6.11
N ASP A 142 -0.22 -14.08 6.73
CA ASP A 142 -0.44 -15.52 6.60
C ASP A 142 -0.70 -15.90 5.13
N TYR A 143 -1.49 -15.09 4.42
CA TYR A 143 -1.90 -15.34 3.05
C TYR A 143 -0.73 -15.14 2.07
N TYR A 144 -0.02 -14.02 2.09
CA TYR A 144 0.99 -13.70 1.07
C TYR A 144 2.44 -13.93 1.50
N GLY A 145 2.74 -14.11 2.79
CA GLY A 145 4.11 -14.18 3.31
C GLY A 145 4.97 -15.20 2.57
N GLU A 146 4.49 -16.45 2.46
CA GLU A 146 5.16 -17.53 1.71
C GLU A 146 4.76 -17.56 0.22
N ARG A 147 3.91 -16.62 -0.22
CA ARG A 147 3.36 -16.56 -1.58
C ARG A 147 3.63 -15.19 -2.21
N ILE A 148 4.85 -14.67 -2.04
CA ILE A 148 5.18 -13.32 -2.50
C ILE A 148 5.05 -13.18 -4.03
N ASP A 149 5.35 -14.22 -4.80
CA ASP A 149 5.22 -14.19 -6.26
C ASP A 149 3.74 -14.10 -6.70
N LEU A 150 2.84 -14.70 -5.92
CA LEU A 150 1.41 -14.52 -6.09
C LEU A 150 1.02 -13.07 -5.81
N LEU A 151 1.51 -12.46 -4.73
CA LEU A 151 1.23 -11.05 -4.44
C LEU A 151 1.70 -10.13 -5.58
N VAL A 152 2.95 -10.30 -6.04
CA VAL A 152 3.54 -9.50 -7.12
C VAL A 152 2.75 -9.66 -8.42
N SER A 153 2.45 -10.89 -8.83
CA SER A 153 1.68 -11.16 -10.05
C SER A 153 0.25 -10.62 -9.94
N THR A 154 -0.39 -10.73 -8.79
CA THR A 154 -1.72 -10.16 -8.51
C THR A 154 -1.72 -8.64 -8.58
N ILE A 155 -0.74 -7.95 -8.00
CA ILE A 155 -0.63 -6.49 -8.08
C ILE A 155 -0.43 -6.04 -9.55
N LYS A 156 0.42 -6.75 -10.31
CA LYS A 156 0.62 -6.50 -11.75
C LYS A 156 -0.69 -6.74 -12.54
N ARG A 157 -1.38 -7.84 -12.25
CA ARG A 157 -2.68 -8.19 -12.86
C ARG A 157 -3.75 -7.14 -12.55
N TYR A 158 -3.76 -6.64 -11.32
CA TYR A 158 -4.69 -5.62 -10.86
C TYR A 158 -4.60 -4.34 -11.71
N LYS A 159 -3.38 -3.85 -11.96
CA LYS A 159 -3.14 -2.69 -12.84
C LYS A 159 -3.66 -2.93 -14.26
N GLN A 160 -3.46 -4.12 -14.83
CA GLN A 160 -3.94 -4.46 -16.18
C GLN A 160 -5.47 -4.38 -16.30
N LEU A 161 -6.19 -4.79 -15.25
CA LEU A 161 -7.66 -4.85 -15.26
C LEU A 161 -8.33 -3.48 -15.10
N LYS A 162 -7.69 -2.55 -14.38
CA LYS A 162 -8.28 -1.23 -14.12
C LYS A 162 -8.07 -0.19 -15.23
N GLY A 163 -7.19 -0.44 -16.19
CA GLY A 163 -6.88 0.56 -17.22
C GLY A 163 -6.01 1.70 -16.67
N LYS A 164 -6.22 2.95 -17.11
CA LYS A 164 -5.44 4.13 -16.68
C LYS A 164 -6.09 4.81 -15.46
N HIS A 165 -5.27 5.19 -14.47
CA HIS A 165 -5.68 6.09 -13.39
C HIS A 165 -5.98 7.51 -13.93
N GLN A 166 -6.64 8.32 -13.09
CA GLN A 166 -6.68 9.78 -13.30
C GLN A 166 -5.25 10.33 -13.29
N LYS A 167 -5.02 11.49 -13.91
CA LYS A 167 -3.68 12.00 -14.32
C LYS A 167 -2.62 12.07 -13.21
N ASP A 168 -2.98 12.07 -11.93
CA ASP A 168 -2.07 12.38 -10.81
C ASP A 168 -1.84 11.21 -9.83
N GLU A 169 -2.30 9.98 -10.14
CA GLU A 169 -2.16 8.81 -9.27
C GLU A 169 -1.40 7.66 -9.96
N LEU A 170 -0.43 7.08 -9.25
CA LEU A 170 0.30 5.88 -9.69
C LEU A 170 -0.33 4.62 -9.09
N TYR A 171 -0.08 3.46 -9.68
CA TYR A 171 -0.48 2.16 -9.14
C TYR A 171 0.54 1.65 -8.14
N LEU A 172 0.12 0.84 -7.16
CA LEU A 172 1.05 0.06 -6.33
C LEU A 172 2.04 -0.77 -7.19
N ALA A 173 1.59 -1.24 -8.36
CA ALA A 173 2.42 -1.95 -9.32
C ALA A 173 3.61 -1.13 -9.85
N ASP A 174 3.55 0.21 -9.81
CA ASP A 174 4.65 1.09 -10.24
C ASP A 174 5.81 1.13 -9.24
N LEU A 175 5.64 0.51 -8.05
CA LEU A 175 6.70 0.33 -7.07
C LEU A 175 7.42 -1.03 -7.20
N LEU A 176 6.92 -1.95 -8.02
CA LEU A 176 7.48 -3.30 -8.17
C LEU A 176 8.65 -3.32 -9.15
N LYS A 177 9.59 -4.26 -8.92
CA LYS A 177 10.64 -4.62 -9.90
C LYS A 177 10.08 -5.32 -11.15
#